data_AF-A0A927A6U1-F1
#
_entry.id   AF-A0A927A6U1-F1
#
_cell.length_a   1.000
_cell.length_b   1.000
_cell.length_c   1.000
_cell.angle_alpha   90.00
_cell.angle_beta   90.00
_cell.angle_gamma   90.00
#
_symmetry.space_group_name_H-M   'P 1'
#
loop_
_entity.id
_entity.type
_entity.pdbx_description
1 polymer ?
#
loop_
_entity_poly.entity_id
_entity_poly.type
_entity_poly.pdbx_seq_one_letter_code
_entity_poly.pdbx_strand_id
1 'polypeptide(L)'
;MADYGCYPLWWASSDKVGNIDPEILPLSKETITRLEKWEEIFNAKLNWEDPANSPGFSAEEEAAFEEEGISLWKQLQKELAPNYEILYFSESLRKVVNH
;
A
#
# COMPACT_ATOMS: atom_id res chain seq x y z
N MET A 1 10.25 4.38 2.88
CA MET A 1 11.04 3.89 4.04
C MET A 1 10.03 3.70 5.14
N ALA A 2 9.57 2.46 5.33
CA ALA A 2 8.45 2.16 6.23
C ALA A 2 8.89 2.41 7.68
N ASP A 3 8.38 3.49 8.27
CA ASP A 3 8.45 3.76 9.70
C ASP A 3 7.14 3.26 10.34
N TYR A 4 7.22 2.75 11.56
CA TYR A 4 6.17 1.95 12.18
C TYR A 4 4.93 2.78 12.50
N GLY A 5 3.73 2.25 12.18
CA GLY A 5 2.46 2.97 12.35
C GLY A 5 2.13 3.93 11.21
N CYS A 6 2.75 3.76 10.04
CA CYS A 6 2.43 4.54 8.85
C CYS A 6 1.37 3.86 7.97
N TYR A 7 0.41 4.66 7.50
CA TYR A 7 -0.60 4.27 6.52
C TYR A 7 0.02 3.71 5.22
N PRO A 8 -0.72 2.87 4.46
CA PRO A 8 -0.24 2.23 3.25
C PRO A 8 0.01 3.20 2.09
N LEU A 9 -0.47 4.45 2.18
CA LEU A 9 -0.31 5.47 1.16
C LEU A 9 0.83 6.42 1.52
N TRP A 10 1.69 6.70 0.55
CA TRP A 10 2.86 7.57 0.71
C TRP A 10 2.95 8.54 -0.46
N TRP A 11 3.44 9.75 -0.18
CA TRP A 11 3.79 10.66 -1.26
C TRP A 11 4.99 10.12 -2.04
N ALA A 12 4.84 9.98 -3.36
CA ALA A 12 5.90 9.51 -4.24
C ALA A 12 6.88 10.61 -4.69
N SER A 13 6.57 11.89 -4.41
CA SER A 13 7.36 13.03 -4.86
C SER A 13 8.37 13.48 -3.81
N SER A 14 9.56 13.87 -4.24
CA SER A 14 10.65 14.36 -3.36
C SER A 14 10.26 15.59 -2.53
N ASP A 15 9.26 16.37 -2.98
CA ASP A 15 8.77 17.58 -2.32
C ASP A 15 7.81 17.32 -1.15
N LYS A 16 7.22 16.12 -1.07
CA LYS A 16 6.31 15.74 0.02
C LYS A 16 6.74 14.39 0.58
N VAL A 17 7.00 14.35 1.88
CA VAL A 17 7.42 13.14 2.59
C VAL A 17 6.42 12.85 3.70
N GLY A 18 5.95 11.60 3.79
CA GLY A 18 5.06 11.15 4.87
C GLY A 18 3.98 10.17 4.42
N ASN A 19 3.38 9.54 5.42
CA ASN A 19 2.18 8.72 5.31
C ASN A 19 0.96 9.60 5.00
N ILE A 20 0.10 9.14 4.12
CA ILE A 20 -1.16 9.79 3.78
C ILE A 20 -2.26 9.01 4.47
N ASP A 21 -2.99 9.69 5.35
CA ASP A 21 -4.21 9.12 5.91
C ASP A 21 -5.25 8.94 4.78
N PRO A 22 -5.80 7.74 4.57
CA PRO A 22 -6.76 7.50 3.50
C PRO A 22 -8.12 8.16 3.77
N GLU A 23 -8.46 8.51 5.03
CA GLU A 23 -9.73 9.17 5.38
C GLU A 23 -9.75 10.66 5.00
N ILE A 24 -8.59 11.32 4.87
CA ILE A 24 -8.51 12.72 4.38
C ILE A 24 -8.63 12.83 2.85
N LEU A 25 -8.58 11.71 2.13
CA LEU A 25 -8.74 11.67 0.68
C LEU A 25 -10.23 11.48 0.32
N PRO A 26 -10.67 11.95 -0.86
CA PRO A 26 -12.04 11.76 -1.34
C PRO A 26 -12.26 10.31 -1.83
N LEU A 27 -12.04 9.34 -0.95
CA LEU A 27 -12.19 7.91 -1.21
C LEU A 27 -13.52 7.38 -0.66
N SER A 28 -14.04 6.34 -1.31
CA SER A 28 -15.17 5.59 -0.78
C SER A 28 -14.77 4.82 0.49
N LYS A 29 -15.71 4.69 1.43
CA LYS A 29 -15.51 3.90 2.66
C LYS A 29 -15.07 2.47 2.38
N GLU A 30 -15.57 1.87 1.29
CA GLU A 30 -15.15 0.53 0.87
C GLU A 30 -13.65 0.47 0.53
N THR A 31 -13.12 1.47 -0.18
CA THR A 31 -11.71 1.57 -0.54
C THR A 31 -10.84 1.71 0.71
N ILE A 32 -11.27 2.57 1.64
CA ILE A 32 -10.57 2.77 2.92
C ILE A 32 -10.52 1.45 3.70
N THR A 33 -11.65 0.76 3.88
CA THR A 33 -11.69 -0.53 4.59
C THR A 33 -10.83 -1.60 3.92
N ARG A 34 -10.76 -1.62 2.58
CA ARG A 34 -9.86 -2.56 1.86
C ARG A 34 -8.39 -2.21 2.06
N LEU A 35 -8.04 -0.92 2.08
CA LEU A 35 -6.68 -0.47 2.37
C LEU A 35 -6.26 -0.83 3.80
N GLU A 36 -7.13 -0.58 4.78
CA GLU A 36 -6.89 -0.96 6.17
C GLU A 36 -6.65 -2.47 6.29
N LYS A 37 -7.51 -3.28 5.67
CA LYS A 37 -7.35 -4.74 5.69
C LYS A 37 -6.07 -5.21 5.00
N TRP A 38 -5.70 -4.57 3.90
CA TRP A 38 -4.45 -4.86 3.21
C TRP A 38 -3.24 -4.50 4.09
N GLU A 39 -3.27 -3.37 4.78
CA GLU A 39 -2.26 -2.98 5.77
C GLU A 39 -2.19 -3.97 6.94
N GLU A 40 -3.32 -4.39 7.50
CA GLU A 40 -3.40 -5.38 8.58
C GLU A 40 -2.73 -6.71 8.20
N ILE A 41 -2.93 -7.17 6.96
CA ILE A 41 -2.30 -8.40 6.45
C ILE A 41 -0.78 -8.23 6.41
N PHE A 42 -0.29 -7.08 5.97
CA PHE A 42 1.15 -6.78 5.94
C PHE A 42 1.73 -6.71 7.36
N ASN A 43 1.09 -5.95 8.24
CA ASN A 43 1.48 -5.76 9.63
C ASN A 43 1.48 -7.07 10.43
N ALA A 44 0.58 -8.00 10.12
CA ALA A 44 0.53 -9.33 10.73
C ALA A 44 1.73 -10.21 10.35
N LYS A 45 2.42 -9.92 9.24
CA LYS A 45 3.62 -10.63 8.80
C LYS A 45 4.91 -10.00 9.28
N LEU A 46 4.84 -8.76 9.76
CA LEU A 46 5.99 -8.06 10.29
C LEU A 46 6.32 -8.59 11.68
N ASN A 47 7.57 -8.99 11.88
CA ASN A 47 8.09 -9.22 13.23
C ASN A 47 8.38 -7.85 13.85
N TRP A 48 7.54 -7.46 14.80
CA TRP A 48 7.61 -6.16 15.47
C TRP A 48 8.84 -6.01 16.37
N GLU A 49 9.43 -7.12 16.84
CA GLU A 49 10.64 -7.10 17.66
C GLU A 49 11.90 -7.01 16.80
N ASP A 50 11.89 -7.61 15.61
CA ASP A 50 12.97 -7.51 14.63
C ASP A 50 12.42 -7.55 13.19
N PRO A 51 12.22 -6.39 12.53
CA PRO A 51 11.62 -6.34 11.18
C PRO A 51 12.45 -7.06 10.14
N ALA A 52 13.78 -7.09 10.32
CA ALA A 52 14.72 -7.72 9.40
C ALA A 52 14.59 -9.25 9.43
N ASN A 53 14.04 -9.80 10.51
CA ASN A 53 13.74 -11.21 10.74
C ASN A 53 12.24 -11.49 10.75
N SER A 54 11.49 -10.74 9.92
CA SER A 54 10.10 -11.05 9.64
C SER A 54 10.01 -12.37 8.87
N PRO A 55 9.07 -13.27 9.22
CA PRO A 55 8.89 -14.53 8.51
C PRO A 55 8.53 -14.34 7.02
N GLY A 56 8.08 -13.14 6.65
CA GLY A 56 7.70 -12.80 5.29
C GLY A 56 6.41 -13.47 4.85
N PHE A 57 6.07 -13.29 3.58
CA PHE A 57 4.95 -13.96 2.94
C PHE A 57 5.40 -15.28 2.31
N SER A 58 4.52 -16.29 2.35
CA SER A 58 4.67 -17.45 1.45
C SER A 58 4.41 -17.01 0.01
N ALA A 59 4.91 -17.75 -0.99
CA ALA A 59 4.72 -17.38 -2.41
C ALA A 59 3.24 -17.19 -2.80
N GLU A 60 2.34 -18.02 -2.26
CA GLU A 60 0.88 -17.89 -2.50
C GLU A 60 0.30 -16.65 -1.83
N GLU A 61 0.77 -16.31 -0.63
CA GLU A 61 0.30 -15.13 0.11
C GLU A 61 0.84 -13.84 -0.53
N GLU A 62 2.08 -13.85 -1.01
CA GLU A 62 2.68 -12.73 -1.74
C GLU A 62 1.91 -12.46 -3.03
N ALA A 63 1.56 -13.50 -3.79
CA ALA A 63 0.77 -13.37 -5.01
C ALA A 63 -0.63 -12.80 -4.73
N ALA A 64 -1.32 -13.30 -3.69
CA ALA A 64 -2.63 -12.79 -3.30
C ALA A 64 -2.56 -11.33 -2.78
N PHE A 65 -1.52 -11.01 -2.02
CA PHE A 65 -1.27 -9.68 -1.49
C PHE A 65 -0.97 -8.67 -2.62
N GLU A 66 -0.15 -9.07 -3.59
CA GLU A 66 0.18 -8.26 -4.76
C GLU A 66 -1.03 -8.07 -5.68
N GLU A 67 -1.84 -9.12 -5.90
CA GLU A 67 -3.08 -9.01 -6.69
C GLU A 67 -4.06 -8.00 -6.06
N GLU A 68 -4.24 -8.05 -4.73
CA GLU A 68 -5.09 -7.09 -4.03
C GLU A 68 -4.49 -5.68 -4.05
N GLY A 69 -3.17 -5.53 -3.91
CA GLY A 69 -2.47 -4.25 -4.02
C GLY A 69 -2.69 -3.59 -5.39
N ILE A 70 -2.59 -4.36 -6.47
CA ILE A 70 -2.87 -3.89 -7.85
C ILE A 70 -4.36 -3.54 -8.03
N SER A 71 -5.26 -4.33 -7.44
CA SER A 71 -6.71 -4.07 -7.47
C SER A 71 -7.04 -2.74 -6.78
N LEU A 72 -6.49 -2.52 -5.59
CA LEU A 72 -6.62 -1.27 -4.82
C LEU A 72 -6.02 -0.09 -5.58
N TRP A 73 -4.84 -0.25 -6.17
CA TRP A 73 -4.21 0.78 -6.99
C TRP A 73 -5.12 1.26 -8.13
N LYS A 74 -5.72 0.33 -8.89
CA LYS A 74 -6.66 0.67 -9.97
C LYS A 74 -7.92 1.37 -9.45
N GLN A 75 -8.38 1.01 -8.25
CA GLN A 75 -9.53 1.67 -7.62
C GLN A 75 -9.19 3.10 -7.20
N LEU A 76 -8.04 3.29 -6.55
CA LEU A 76 -7.52 4.61 -6.19
C LEU A 76 -7.36 5.51 -7.41
N GLN A 77 -6.84 4.99 -8.52
CA GLN A 77 -6.75 5.75 -9.77
C GLN A 77 -8.12 6.23 -10.25
N LYS A 78 -9.18 5.42 -10.13
CA LYS A 78 -10.53 5.83 -10.54
C LYS A 78 -11.13 6.89 -9.63
N GLU A 79 -10.89 6.80 -8.33
CA GLU A 79 -11.49 7.72 -7.35
C GLU A 79 -10.74 9.05 -7.24
N LEU A 80 -9.43 9.02 -7.40
CA LEU A 80 -8.58 10.19 -7.20
C LEU A 80 -8.18 10.89 -8.50
N ALA A 81 -8.33 10.25 -9.66
CA ALA A 81 -8.15 10.91 -10.94
C ALA A 81 -9.24 11.97 -11.18
N PRO A 82 -8.92 13.08 -11.86
CA PRO A 82 -7.60 13.44 -12.40
C PRO A 82 -6.71 14.22 -11.42
N ASN A 83 -7.13 14.40 -10.16
CA ASN A 83 -6.47 15.30 -9.21
C ASN A 83 -5.15 14.74 -8.65
N TYR A 84 -4.99 13.41 -8.67
CA TYR A 84 -3.82 12.73 -8.14
C TYR A 84 -3.29 11.69 -9.14
N GLU A 85 -1.97 11.58 -9.21
CA GLU A 85 -1.29 10.46 -9.86
C GLU A 85 -1.00 9.40 -8.80
N ILE A 86 -1.48 8.18 -9.04
CA ILE A 86 -1.29 7.06 -8.11
C ILE A 86 -0.29 6.09 -8.75
N LEU A 87 0.78 5.80 -8.01
CA LEU A 87 1.84 4.88 -8.39
C LEU A 87 1.79 3.65 -7.49
N TYR A 88 2.00 2.46 -8.05
CA TYR A 88 2.09 1.23 -7.29
C TYR A 88 3.50 0.67 -7.39
N PHE A 89 4.16 0.41 -6.25
CA PHE A 89 5.45 -0.27 -6.23
C PHE A 89 5.22 -1.76 -5.96
N SER A 90 5.60 -2.59 -6.93
CA SER A 90 5.59 -4.04 -6.76
C SER A 90 6.89 -4.46 -6.08
N GLU A 91 6.78 -4.99 -4.87
CA GLU A 91 7.91 -5.58 -4.14
C GLU A 91 8.46 -6.80 -4.87
N SER A 92 7.58 -7.65 -5.43
CA SER A 92 7.97 -8.85 -6.17
C SER A 92 8.78 -8.52 -7.44
N LEU A 93 8.43 -7.44 -8.14
CA LEU A 93 9.15 -6.98 -9.34
C LEU A 93 10.24 -5.93 -9.03
N ARG A 94 10.32 -5.46 -7.78
CA ARG A 94 11.16 -4.34 -7.31
C ARG A 94 11.12 -3.13 -8.23
N LYS A 95 9.94 -2.79 -8.73
CA LYS A 95 9.74 -1.65 -9.64
C LYS A 95 8.38 -1.00 -9.45
N VAL A 96 8.31 0.28 -9.79
CA VAL A 96 7.04 0.98 -9.92
C VAL A 96 6.33 0.44 -11.16
N VAL A 97 5.09 0.02 -10.98
CA VAL A 97 4.17 -0.34 -12.05
C VAL A 97 3.37 0.92 -12.38
N ASN A 98 3.64 1.46 -13.56
CA ASN A 98 2.83 2.52 -14.16
C ASN A 98 1.98 1.87 -15.25
N HIS A 99 0.72 2.31 -15.36
CA HIS A 99 -0.16 1.93 -16.47
C HIS A 99 0.40 2.49 -17.79
#